data_AF-A0A2Z4UEY6-F1
#
_entry.id   AF-A0A2Z4UEY6-F1
#
_cell.length_a   1.000
_cell.length_b   1.000
_cell.length_c   1.000
_cell.angle_alpha   90.00
_cell.angle_beta   90.00
_cell.angle_gamma   90.00
#
_symmetry.space_group_name_H-M   'P 1'
#
loop_
_entity.id
_entity.type
_entity.pdbx_description
1 polymer ?
#
loop_
_entity_poly.entity_id
_entity_poly.type
_entity_poly.pdbx_seq_one_letter_code
_entity_poly.pdbx_strand_id
1 'polypeptide(L)'
;MTPTGLTVDGHAGYAKTGNDIICAAVSVLTQNLVNSVEALTEDKVLCYMENGHMDIKWENLSEQGKLLVDSFFIGICGISNTYGENYVQVCMGADGR
;
A
#
# COMPACT_ATOMS: atom_id res chain seq x y z
N MET A 1 11.44 -19.75 1.81
CA MET A 1 11.05 -18.41 2.30
C MET A 1 9.71 -18.09 1.66
N THR A 2 8.69 -17.76 2.44
CA THR A 2 7.40 -17.34 1.86
C THR A 2 7.50 -15.85 1.55
N PRO A 3 7.32 -15.42 0.30
CA PRO A 3 7.29 -14.00 -0.02
C PRO A 3 6.14 -13.35 0.75
N THR A 4 6.43 -12.25 1.43
CA THR A 4 5.42 -11.38 2.04
C THR A 4 5.26 -10.17 1.12
N GLY A 5 4.05 -9.64 1.02
CA GLY A 5 3.78 -8.53 0.13
C GLY A 5 2.45 -7.88 0.44
N LEU A 6 2.16 -6.81 -0.28
CA LEU A 6 0.87 -6.12 -0.24
C LEU A 6 0.39 -5.86 -1.66
N THR A 7 -0.92 -5.85 -1.82
CA THR A 7 -1.57 -5.55 -3.08
C THR A 7 -2.55 -4.39 -2.89
N VAL A 8 -2.56 -3.47 -3.85
CA VAL A 8 -3.50 -2.34 -3.88
C VAL A 8 -4.24 -2.34 -5.20
N ASP A 9 -5.55 -2.51 -5.14
CA ASP A 9 -6.46 -2.59 -6.28
C ASP A 9 -7.41 -1.38 -6.34
N GLY A 10 -7.84 -0.98 -7.54
CA GLY A 10 -8.92 -0.02 -7.74
C GLY A 10 -8.53 1.45 -7.56
N HIS A 11 -7.24 1.78 -7.49
CA HIS A 11 -6.76 3.17 -7.36
C HIS A 11 -6.58 3.90 -8.70
N ALA A 12 -6.79 3.21 -9.84
CA ALA A 12 -6.93 3.87 -11.15
C ALA A 12 -8.35 3.62 -11.69
N GLY A 13 -9.18 4.64 -11.61
CA GLY A 13 -10.54 4.62 -12.12
C GLY A 13 -11.26 5.90 -11.75
N TYR A 14 -11.82 6.59 -12.76
CA TYR A 14 -12.66 7.76 -12.55
C TYR A 14 -13.96 7.30 -11.88
N ALA A 15 -14.07 7.54 -10.58
CA ALA A 15 -15.32 7.32 -9.85
C ALA A 15 -15.96 8.67 -9.50
N LYS A 16 -17.20 8.64 -9.01
CA LYS A 16 -18.02 9.83 -8.69
C LYS A 16 -17.18 10.95 -8.04
N THR A 17 -17.49 12.21 -8.38
CA THR A 17 -16.81 13.41 -7.88
C THR A 17 -16.40 13.29 -6.41
N GLY A 18 -15.10 13.34 -6.13
CA GLY A 18 -14.51 13.17 -4.79
C GLY A 18 -13.70 11.89 -4.61
N ASN A 19 -13.97 10.82 -5.37
CA ASN A 19 -13.21 9.57 -5.28
C ASN A 19 -11.78 9.70 -5.81
N ASP A 20 -11.56 10.57 -6.80
CA ASP A 20 -10.22 10.81 -7.37
C ASP A 20 -9.23 11.31 -6.30
N ILE A 21 -9.71 12.03 -5.28
CA ILE A 21 -8.89 12.52 -4.16
C ILE A 21 -8.46 11.36 -3.25
N ILE A 22 -9.37 10.40 -3.00
CA ILE A 22 -9.08 9.21 -2.20
C ILE A 22 -8.09 8.31 -2.95
N CYS A 23 -8.32 8.06 -4.24
CA CYS A 23 -7.41 7.30 -5.09
C CYS A 23 -6.01 7.93 -5.16
N ALA A 24 -5.92 9.25 -5.27
CA ALA A 24 -4.64 9.98 -5.23
C ALA A 24 -3.93 9.80 -3.89
N ALA A 25 -4.66 9.88 -2.76
CA ALA A 25 -4.08 9.68 -1.44
C ALA A 25 -3.52 8.26 -1.26
N VAL A 26 -4.27 7.24 -1.69
CA VAL A 26 -3.79 5.84 -1.69
C VAL A 26 -2.56 5.69 -2.58
N SER A 27 -2.59 6.23 -3.80
CA SER A 27 -1.48 6.14 -4.76
C SER A 27 -0.20 6.76 -4.20
N VAL A 28 -0.29 7.93 -3.58
CA VAL A 28 0.86 8.61 -2.97
C VAL A 28 1.42 7.79 -1.81
N LEU A 29 0.56 7.24 -0.92
CA LEU A 29 1.04 6.42 0.20
C LEU A 29 1.73 5.15 -0.28
N THR A 30 1.16 4.46 -1.28
CA THR A 30 1.73 3.21 -1.80
C THR A 30 3.06 3.47 -2.51
N GLN A 31 3.14 4.50 -3.36
CA GLN A 31 4.39 4.89 -4.00
C GLN A 31 5.44 5.36 -2.98
N ASN A 32 5.01 6.10 -1.95
CA ASN A 32 5.89 6.57 -0.90
C ASN A 32 6.48 5.43 -0.07
N LEU A 33 5.73 4.35 0.17
CA LEU A 33 6.26 3.16 0.84
C LEU A 33 7.44 2.58 0.05
N VAL A 34 7.29 2.34 -1.25
CA VAL A 34 8.37 1.82 -2.11
C VAL A 34 9.58 2.74 -2.06
N ASN A 35 9.37 4.03 -2.30
CA ASN A 35 10.46 5.01 -2.33
C ASN A 35 11.16 5.15 -0.97
N SER A 36 10.40 5.10 0.13
CA SER A 36 10.96 5.23 1.49
C SER A 36 11.77 4.00 1.87
N VAL A 37 11.32 2.81 1.50
CA VAL A 37 12.10 1.58 1.73
C VAL A 37 13.42 1.65 0.95
N GLU A 38 13.38 2.01 -0.33
CA GLU A 38 14.59 2.14 -1.16
C GLU A 38 15.55 3.25 -0.68
N ALA A 39 15.02 4.37 -0.19
CA ALA A 39 15.84 5.54 0.18
C ALA A 39 16.34 5.53 1.63
N LEU A 40 15.63 4.86 2.54
CA LEU A 40 15.88 4.94 3.98
C LEU A 40 16.40 3.63 4.58
N THR A 41 16.41 2.53 3.83
CA THR A 41 16.89 1.23 4.30
C THR A 41 17.74 0.52 3.23
N GLU A 42 18.35 -0.61 3.60
CA GLU A 42 19.05 -1.50 2.65
C GLU A 42 18.13 -2.61 2.11
N ASP A 43 16.83 -2.56 2.44
CA ASP A 43 15.87 -3.59 2.05
C ASP A 43 15.55 -3.52 0.56
N LYS A 44 15.18 -4.68 0.00
CA LYS A 44 14.77 -4.79 -1.39
C LYS A 44 13.29 -5.09 -1.50
N VAL A 45 12.60 -4.25 -2.26
CA VAL A 45 11.20 -4.41 -2.65
C VAL A 45 11.11 -4.57 -4.16
N LEU A 46 10.18 -5.38 -4.62
CA LEU A 46 9.78 -5.49 -6.02
C LEU A 46 8.40 -4.88 -6.14
N CYS A 47 8.24 -3.90 -7.03
CA CYS A 47 6.96 -3.26 -7.29
C CYS A 47 6.54 -3.52 -8.73
N TYR A 48 5.34 -4.06 -8.92
CA TYR A 48 4.65 -4.15 -10.20
C TYR A 48 3.45 -3.22 -10.19
N MET A 49 3.26 -2.42 -11.24
CA MET A 49 2.14 -1.51 -11.37
C MET A 49 1.53 -1.63 -12.76
N GLU A 50 0.22 -1.86 -12.82
CA GLU A 50 -0.54 -1.92 -14.07
C GLU A 50 -2.01 -1.52 -13.82
N ASN A 51 -2.54 -0.57 -14.58
CA ASN A 51 -3.98 -0.26 -14.64
C ASN A 51 -4.71 -0.13 -13.29
N GLY A 52 -4.12 0.51 -12.27
CA GLY A 52 -4.76 0.66 -10.96
C GLY A 52 -4.66 -0.56 -10.05
N HIS A 53 -3.79 -1.49 -10.43
CA HIS A 53 -3.28 -2.57 -9.60
C HIS A 53 -1.81 -2.31 -9.30
N MET A 54 -1.42 -2.53 -8.04
CA MET A 54 -0.05 -2.41 -7.58
C MET A 54 0.26 -3.58 -6.65
N ASP A 55 1.31 -4.33 -6.97
CA ASP A 55 1.78 -5.50 -6.22
C ASP A 55 3.19 -5.20 -5.73
N ILE A 56 3.37 -5.12 -4.41
CA ILE A 56 4.67 -4.90 -3.79
C ILE A 56 5.05 -6.17 -3.03
N LYS A 57 6.22 -6.71 -3.34
CA LYS A 57 6.78 -7.91 -2.72
C LYS A 57 8.12 -7.62 -2.09
N TRP A 58 8.39 -8.26 -0.97
CA TRP A 58 9.68 -8.18 -0.30
C TRP A 58 10.04 -9.51 0.36
N GLU A 59 11.32 -9.65 0.65
CA GLU A 59 11.85 -10.77 1.41
C GLU A 59 12.56 -10.24 2.66
N ASN A 60 12.13 -10.71 3.84
CA ASN A 60 12.79 -10.45 5.12
C ASN A 60 13.17 -8.98 5.36
N LEU A 61 12.18 -8.08 5.43
CA LEU A 61 12.45 -6.69 5.79
C LEU A 61 13.19 -6.56 7.12
N SER A 62 14.13 -5.62 7.16
CA SER A 62 14.72 -5.08 8.38
C SER A 62 13.65 -4.51 9.32
N GLU A 63 14.03 -4.21 10.56
CA GLU A 63 13.12 -3.52 11.49
C GLU A 63 12.69 -2.14 10.96
N GLN A 64 13.57 -1.45 10.23
CA GLN A 64 13.25 -0.17 9.59
C GLN A 64 12.24 -0.36 8.45
N GLY A 65 12.44 -1.39 7.60
CA GLY A 65 11.49 -1.72 6.53
C GLY A 65 10.11 -2.08 7.09
N LYS A 66 10.04 -2.88 8.16
CA LYS A 66 8.78 -3.19 8.85
C LYS A 66 8.11 -1.94 9.41
N LEU A 67 8.86 -1.04 10.03
CA LEU A 67 8.34 0.22 10.54
C LEU A 67 7.71 1.08 9.42
N LEU A 68 8.31 1.10 8.23
CA LEU A 68 7.75 1.81 7.07
C LEU A 68 6.46 1.15 6.57
N VAL A 69 6.38 -0.18 6.56
CA VAL A 69 5.15 -0.91 6.25
C VAL A 69 4.05 -0.62 7.28
N ASP A 70 4.37 -0.62 8.58
CA ASP A 70 3.43 -0.25 9.64
C ASP A 70 2.93 1.19 9.46
N SER A 71 3.85 2.13 9.15
CA SER A 71 3.51 3.52 8.86
C SER A 71 2.57 3.65 7.66
N PHE A 72 2.76 2.85 6.62
CA PHE A 72 1.86 2.81 5.47
C PHE A 72 0.45 2.36 5.87
N PHE A 73 0.34 1.27 6.64
CA PHE A 73 -0.96 0.77 7.12
C PHE A 73 -1.66 1.77 8.04
N ILE A 74 -0.94 2.48 8.90
CA ILE A 74 -1.52 3.57 9.71
C ILE A 74 -2.16 4.63 8.80
N GLY A 75 -1.47 5.01 7.71
CA GLY A 75 -1.98 5.98 6.74
C GLY A 75 -3.24 5.50 6.01
N ILE A 76 -3.21 4.28 5.46
CA ILE A 76 -4.35 3.70 4.72
C ILE A 76 -5.55 3.48 5.64
N CYS A 77 -5.35 2.95 6.85
CA CYS A 77 -6.41 2.81 7.85
C CYS A 77 -6.98 4.18 8.25
N GLY A 78 -6.16 5.22 8.32
CA GLY A 78 -6.62 6.60 8.54
C GLY A 78 -7.57 7.09 7.45
N ILE A 79 -7.25 6.82 6.18
CA ILE A 79 -8.14 7.12 5.04
C ILE A 79 -9.44 6.34 5.16
N SER A 80 -9.37 5.01 5.39
CA SER A 80 -10.54 4.15 5.55
C SER A 80 -11.45 4.61 6.70
N ASN A 81 -10.89 4.95 7.86
CA ASN A 81 -11.64 5.45 9.01
C ASN A 81 -12.32 6.81 8.75
N THR A 82 -11.71 7.65 7.92
CA THR A 82 -12.22 9.00 7.63
C THR A 82 -13.35 8.98 6.60
N TYR A 83 -13.20 8.18 5.54
CA TYR A 83 -14.13 8.17 4.40
C TYR A 83 -15.08 6.97 4.38
N GLY A 84 -14.75 5.90 5.11
CA GLY A 84 -15.52 4.67 5.25
C GLY A 84 -15.02 3.53 4.36
N GLU A 85 -15.33 2.30 4.79
CA GLU A 85 -14.91 1.05 4.13
C GLU A 85 -15.49 0.87 2.71
N ASN A 86 -16.55 1.60 2.37
CA ASN A 86 -17.10 1.64 1.01
C ASN A 86 -16.14 2.24 -0.04
N TYR A 87 -15.08 2.94 0.40
CA TYR A 87 -14.08 3.55 -0.47
C TYR A 87 -12.71 2.89 -0.37
N VAL A 88 -12.26 2.59 0.85
CA VAL A 88 -10.97 1.94 1.11
C VAL A 88 -11.17 0.82 2.11
N GLN A 89 -10.87 -0.40 1.69
CA GLN A 89 -10.92 -1.58 2.53
C GLN A 89 -9.50 -2.15 2.71
N VAL A 90 -9.15 -2.49 3.94
CA VAL A 90 -7.89 -3.15 4.28
C VAL A 90 -8.21 -4.57 4.74
N CYS A 91 -7.69 -5.56 4.02
CA CYS A 91 -7.87 -6.97 4.32
C CYS A 91 -6.50 -7.63 4.48
N MET A 92 -6.41 -8.59 5.39
CA MET A 92 -5.28 -9.52 5.44
C MET A 92 -5.39 -10.55 4.31
N GLY A 93 -4.25 -10.99 3.80
CA GLY A 93 -4.17 -12.02 2.77
C GLY A 93 -4.76 -13.35 3.26
N ALA A 94 -5.16 -14.21 2.32
CA ALA A 94 -5.76 -15.52 2.60
C ALA A 94 -4.87 -16.47 3.42
N ASP A 95 -3.60 -16.13 3.62
CA ASP A 95 -2.62 -16.85 4.44
C ASP A 95 -2.45 -16.27 5.87
N GLY A 96 -3.27 -15.29 6.26
CA GLY A 96 -3.26 -14.72 7.61
C GLY A 96 -2.12 -13.73 7.87
N ARG A 97 -1.61 -13.09 6.82
CA ARG A 97 -0.61 -12.00 6.89
C ARG A 97 -1.21 -10.67 6.45
#